data_AF-A0A507FKQ5-F1
#
_entry.id   AF-A0A507FKQ5-F1
#
_cell.length_a   1.000
_cell.length_b   1.000
_cell.length_c   1.000
_cell.angle_alpha   90.00
_cell.angle_beta   90.00
_cell.angle_gamma   90.00
#
_symmetry.space_group_name_H-M   'P 1'
#
loop_
_entity.id
_entity.type
_entity.pdbx_description
1 polymer ?
#
loop_
_entity_poly.entity_id
_entity_poly.type
_entity_poly.pdbx_seq_one_letter_code
_entity_poly.pdbx_strand_id
1 'polypeptide(L)'
;MASRSKTLIFVQFRATFAREHTAARRDRAKAQRQTATGDDEAQGLIDNDGDVVVEMAAIPPKWVDIVDEVDQDIIRIKAKISELEQMHKKHLLPGFGDDRISNELNIERFAEQITNMFRAAQRKIKKIEQESNRNKDVKQSAAFGRNIQMGLAAKLQDVSGIFRKAQSAYLNKLRGRETRSKDMFQSSIPTRDGSEDADEEDLDAVFTDAQMATVQNNERAISEREKEINEIVKSINGLAEIFKELQTMVIDQGTVLDRIDYNIEQTGVYMEEAHVQLQQGAKYQEKTKAKLCIILLALIVFILVVIIFYKVVQRK
;
A
#
# COMPACT_ATOMS: atom_id res chain seq x y z
N MET A 1 24.36 -16.44 -6.89
CA MET A 1 24.27 -16.02 -8.31
C MET A 1 24.95 -14.66 -8.44
N ALA A 2 25.92 -14.50 -9.33
CA ALA A 2 26.54 -13.20 -9.59
C ALA A 2 25.68 -12.41 -10.59
N SER A 3 25.26 -11.19 -10.24
CA SER A 3 24.54 -10.29 -11.14
C SER A 3 25.51 -9.25 -11.73
N ARG A 4 25.38 -8.97 -13.04
CA ARG A 4 26.16 -7.93 -13.73
C ARG A 4 25.21 -6.89 -14.30
N SER A 5 25.35 -5.64 -13.85
CA SER A 5 24.57 -4.52 -14.38
C SER A 5 25.01 -4.17 -15.81
N LYS A 6 24.05 -4.14 -16.75
CA LYS A 6 24.25 -3.72 -18.14
C LYS A 6 23.70 -2.31 -18.42
N THR A 7 23.25 -1.60 -17.39
CA THR A 7 22.59 -0.30 -17.53
C THR A 7 23.46 0.72 -18.26
N LEU A 8 24.77 0.76 -17.97
CA LEU A 8 25.70 1.69 -18.60
C LEU A 8 25.81 1.46 -20.12
N ILE A 9 25.96 0.20 -20.52
CA ILE A 9 26.05 -0.21 -21.92
C ILE A 9 24.73 0.13 -22.65
N PHE A 10 23.59 -0.14 -22.00
CA PHE A 10 22.28 0.20 -22.54
C PHE A 10 22.10 1.70 -22.79
N VAL A 11 22.49 2.55 -21.82
CA VAL A 11 22.40 4.02 -21.96
C VAL A 11 23.29 4.51 -23.10
N GLN A 12 24.48 3.93 -23.26
CA GLN A 12 25.40 4.28 -24.33
C GLN A 12 24.83 3.93 -25.71
N PHE A 13 24.24 2.74 -25.87
CA PHE A 13 23.56 2.38 -27.11
C PHE A 13 22.36 3.29 -27.40
N ARG A 14 21.51 3.56 -26.40
CA ARG A 14 20.35 4.45 -26.56
C ARG A 14 20.75 5.84 -27.06
N ALA A 15 21.79 6.43 -26.47
CA ALA A 15 22.30 7.75 -26.88
C ALA A 15 22.89 7.73 -28.31
N THR A 16 23.48 6.63 -28.72
CA THR A 16 24.10 6.46 -30.05
C THR A 16 23.05 6.29 -31.13
N PHE A 17 22.07 5.40 -30.93
CA PHE A 17 20.96 5.18 -31.88
C PHE A 17 20.06 6.42 -32.05
N ALA A 18 19.79 7.17 -30.97
CA ALA A 18 19.03 8.42 -31.06
C ALA A 18 19.72 9.50 -31.90
N ARG A 19 21.06 9.56 -31.84
CA ARG A 19 21.88 10.48 -32.66
C ARG A 19 21.91 10.09 -34.13
N GLU A 20 21.94 8.80 -34.43
CA GLU A 20 22.01 8.29 -35.81
C GLU A 20 20.71 8.58 -36.59
N HIS A 21 19.56 8.38 -35.95
CA HIS A 21 18.25 8.67 -36.56
C HIS A 21 17.99 10.17 -36.76
N THR A 22 18.47 11.03 -35.85
CA THR A 22 18.34 12.49 -35.96
C THR A 22 19.31 13.08 -36.99
N ALA A 23 20.53 12.56 -37.08
CA ALA A 23 21.50 12.95 -38.10
C ALA A 23 21.03 12.59 -39.52
N ALA A 24 20.56 11.36 -39.73
CA ALA A 24 20.05 10.93 -41.04
C ALA A 24 18.82 11.74 -41.51
N ARG A 25 17.97 12.18 -40.57
CA ARG A 25 16.79 13.02 -40.86
C ARG A 25 17.19 14.47 -41.19
N ARG A 26 18.20 15.00 -40.50
CA ARG A 26 18.76 16.34 -40.74
C ARG A 26 19.54 16.44 -42.05
N ASP A 27 20.27 15.40 -42.43
CA ASP A 27 21.00 15.36 -43.70
C ASP A 27 20.04 15.25 -44.90
N ARG A 28 18.93 14.52 -44.73
CA ARG A 28 17.84 14.47 -45.72
C ARG A 28 17.12 15.82 -45.88
N ALA A 29 16.88 16.53 -44.79
CA ALA A 29 16.30 17.88 -44.81
C ALA A 29 17.25 18.91 -45.45
N LYS A 30 18.57 18.81 -45.23
CA LYS A 30 19.57 19.65 -45.90
C LYS A 30 19.69 19.38 -47.40
N ALA A 31 19.61 18.11 -47.82
CA ALA A 31 19.62 17.75 -49.24
C ALA A 31 18.39 18.30 -49.98
N GLN A 32 17.24 18.36 -49.32
CA GLN A 32 16.00 18.92 -49.87
C GLN A 32 16.03 20.47 -49.95
N ARG A 33 16.84 21.13 -49.12
CA ARG A 33 17.01 22.59 -49.09
C ARG A 33 17.98 23.13 -50.15
N GLN A 34 18.88 22.29 -50.68
CA GLN A 34 19.82 22.70 -51.73
C GLN A 34 19.19 22.73 -53.14
N THR A 35 18.03 22.11 -53.34
CA THR A 35 17.31 22.13 -54.63
C THR A 35 16.30 23.27 -54.79
N ALA A 36 16.07 24.06 -53.74
CA ALA A 36 15.17 25.22 -53.76
C ALA A 36 15.98 26.50 -53.61
N THR A 37 16.61 26.93 -54.71
CA THR A 37 17.22 28.24 -54.84
C THR A 37 16.15 29.30 -55.02
N GLY A 38 16.15 30.33 -54.17
CA GLY A 38 15.35 31.54 -54.31
C GLY A 38 14.20 31.58 -53.31
N ASP A 39 14.44 32.23 -52.17
CA ASP A 39 13.53 33.16 -51.48
C ASP A 39 14.03 33.38 -50.05
N ASP A 40 14.77 34.47 -49.86
CA ASP A 40 15.44 34.87 -48.61
C ASP A 40 14.46 35.41 -47.54
N GLU A 41 13.15 35.32 -47.73
CA GLU A 41 12.15 35.87 -46.78
C GLU A 41 11.60 34.84 -45.75
N ALA A 42 11.99 33.56 -45.84
CA ALA A 42 11.53 32.52 -44.92
C ALA A 42 12.46 32.28 -43.70
N GLN A 43 13.47 33.12 -43.47
CA GLN A 43 14.47 32.93 -42.40
C GLN A 43 13.96 33.15 -40.97
N GLY A 44 12.69 33.52 -40.78
CA GLY A 44 12.09 33.77 -39.47
C GLY A 44 11.07 32.74 -38.98
N LEU A 45 10.69 31.74 -39.79
CA LEU A 45 9.79 30.71 -39.31
C LEU A 45 10.58 29.70 -38.47
N ILE A 46 10.41 29.78 -37.16
CA ILE A 46 10.64 28.64 -36.28
C ILE A 46 9.67 27.56 -36.79
N ASP A 47 10.20 26.61 -37.55
CA ASP A 47 9.51 25.37 -37.88
C ASP A 47 9.08 24.74 -36.55
N ASN A 48 7.79 24.81 -36.26
CA ASN A 48 7.13 24.13 -35.15
C ASN A 48 7.05 22.60 -35.40
N ASP A 49 8.00 22.06 -36.16
CA ASP A 49 8.16 20.63 -36.46
C ASP A 49 9.21 19.98 -35.53
N GLY A 50 9.54 20.67 -34.45
CA GLY A 50 9.98 20.04 -33.22
C GLY A 50 8.75 19.60 -32.46
N ASP A 51 8.23 18.42 -32.80
CA ASP A 51 7.47 17.58 -31.87
C ASP A 51 8.39 17.33 -30.66
N VAL A 52 8.42 18.32 -29.76
CA VAL A 52 8.82 18.10 -28.38
C VAL A 52 7.72 17.18 -27.89
N VAL A 53 7.98 15.88 -28.01
CA VAL A 53 7.35 14.85 -27.22
C VAL A 53 7.69 15.23 -25.79
N VAL A 54 6.92 16.17 -25.24
CA VAL A 54 6.71 16.28 -23.81
C VAL A 54 6.10 14.93 -23.53
N GLU A 55 6.91 13.97 -23.08
CA GLU A 55 6.40 12.79 -22.38
C GLU A 55 5.48 13.38 -21.32
N MET A 56 4.18 13.43 -21.61
CA MET A 56 3.15 13.73 -20.65
C MET A 56 3.33 12.63 -19.61
N ALA A 57 4.06 12.95 -18.55
CA ALA A 57 4.23 12.07 -17.41
C ALA A 57 2.81 11.70 -17.00
N ALA A 58 2.42 10.46 -17.29
CA ALA A 58 1.07 10.01 -17.03
C ALA A 58 0.83 10.23 -15.54
N ILE A 59 -0.10 11.15 -15.23
CA ILE A 59 -0.39 11.53 -13.86
C ILE A 59 -0.74 10.25 -13.11
N PRO A 60 -0.07 9.93 -11.99
CA PRO A 60 -0.36 8.76 -11.21
C PRO A 60 -1.86 8.71 -10.88
N PRO A 61 -2.50 7.53 -10.92
CA PRO A 61 -3.90 7.41 -10.55
C PRO A 61 -4.18 7.99 -9.15
N LYS A 62 -5.33 8.62 -8.97
CA LYS A 62 -5.71 9.29 -7.69
C LYS A 62 -5.67 8.37 -6.46
N TRP A 63 -5.77 7.05 -6.64
CA TRP A 63 -5.66 6.11 -5.53
C TRP A 63 -4.21 5.96 -5.03
N VAL A 64 -3.20 6.34 -5.82
CA VAL A 64 -1.79 6.39 -5.40
C VAL A 64 -1.61 7.38 -4.26
N ASP A 65 -2.26 8.54 -4.31
CA ASP A 65 -2.23 9.51 -3.19
C ASP A 65 -2.79 8.91 -1.89
N ILE A 66 -3.81 8.05 -2.00
CA ILE A 66 -4.41 7.35 -0.85
C ILE A 66 -3.41 6.34 -0.27
N VAL A 67 -2.60 5.68 -1.11
CA VAL A 67 -1.55 4.74 -0.67
C VAL A 67 -0.52 5.46 0.18
N ASP A 68 -0.02 6.60 -0.29
CA ASP A 68 0.94 7.41 0.46
C ASP A 68 0.36 7.90 1.78
N GLU A 69 -0.92 8.29 1.78
CA GLU A 69 -1.62 8.71 2.99
C GLU A 69 -1.75 7.56 4.02
N VAL A 70 -2.06 6.34 3.55
CA VAL A 70 -2.12 5.14 4.41
C VAL A 70 -0.74 4.80 4.96
N ASP A 71 0.32 4.91 4.15
CA ASP A 71 1.68 4.63 4.60
C ASP A 71 2.13 5.64 5.67
N GLN A 72 1.78 6.92 5.52
CA GLN A 72 2.00 7.92 6.56
C GLN A 72 1.20 7.62 7.83
N ASP A 73 -0.05 7.16 7.71
CA ASP A 73 -0.86 6.74 8.86
C ASP A 73 -0.23 5.55 9.58
N ILE A 74 0.27 4.55 8.85
CA ILE A 74 0.98 3.39 9.43
C ILE A 74 2.22 3.82 10.21
N ILE A 75 3.02 4.75 9.67
CA ILE A 75 4.20 5.29 10.36
C ILE A 75 3.78 6.01 11.65
N ARG A 76 2.74 6.85 11.58
CA ARG A 76 2.21 7.55 12.76
C ARG A 76 1.68 6.60 13.82
N ILE A 77 0.97 5.54 13.41
CA ILE A 77 0.49 4.48 14.31
C ILE A 77 1.68 3.81 15.00
N LYS A 78 2.73 3.42 14.27
CA LYS A 78 3.93 2.81 14.86
C LYS A 78 4.58 3.71 15.91
N ALA A 79 4.71 5.00 15.63
CA ALA A 79 5.25 5.96 16.59
C ALA A 79 4.39 6.04 17.86
N LYS A 80 3.06 6.11 17.71
CA LYS A 80 2.12 6.14 18.83
C LYS A 80 2.12 4.85 19.66
N ILE A 81 2.29 3.69 19.04
CA ILE A 81 2.45 2.41 19.74
C ILE A 81 3.72 2.43 20.61
N SER A 82 4.83 2.96 20.10
CA SER A 82 6.07 3.07 20.85
C SER A 82 5.95 4.04 22.04
N GLU A 83 5.29 5.18 21.84
CA GLU A 83 4.98 6.14 22.91
C GLU A 83 4.10 5.50 24.00
N LEU A 84 3.07 4.74 23.60
CA LEU A 84 2.21 4.00 24.52
C LEU A 84 3.00 2.95 25.32
N GLU A 85 3.95 2.24 24.69
CA GLU A 85 4.78 1.26 25.39
C GLU A 85 5.65 1.91 26.48
N GLN A 86 6.14 3.13 26.24
CA GLN A 86 6.88 3.91 27.24
C GLN A 86 5.97 4.29 28.41
N MET A 87 4.74 4.72 28.12
CA MET A 87 3.73 5.03 29.14
C MET A 87 3.33 3.81 29.95
N HIS A 88 3.14 2.64 29.30
CA HIS A 88 2.91 1.36 29.99
C HIS A 88 4.06 1.02 30.95
N LYS A 89 5.32 1.20 30.51
CA LYS A 89 6.50 1.00 31.37
C LYS A 89 6.53 1.96 32.55
N LYS A 90 6.19 3.24 32.32
CA LYS A 90 6.11 4.26 33.39
C LYS A 90 5.01 3.92 34.40
N HIS A 91 3.83 3.50 33.93
CA HIS A 91 2.72 3.15 34.81
C HIS A 91 2.96 1.85 35.61
N LEU A 92 3.77 0.92 35.08
CA LEU A 92 4.19 -0.27 35.82
C LEU A 92 5.09 0.04 37.03
N LEU A 93 5.79 1.18 37.03
CA LEU A 93 6.63 1.61 38.15
C LEU A 93 5.75 2.05 39.35
N PRO A 94 6.18 1.83 40.60
CA PRO A 94 5.48 2.36 41.77
C PRO A 94 5.51 3.91 41.72
N GLY A 95 4.38 4.51 41.36
CA GLY A 95 4.15 5.96 41.41
C GLY A 95 3.15 6.34 42.49
N PHE A 96 3.24 7.56 43.02
CA PHE A 96 2.28 8.10 43.97
C PHE A 96 1.00 8.58 43.25
N GLY A 97 -0.15 8.55 43.93
CA GLY A 97 -1.49 8.43 43.36
C GLY A 97 -1.92 9.43 42.27
N ASP A 98 -1.45 10.69 42.30
CA ASP A 98 -1.87 11.71 41.32
C ASP A 98 -1.26 11.47 39.92
N ASP A 99 0.02 11.07 39.87
CA ASP A 99 0.68 10.68 38.62
C ASP A 99 0.06 9.41 38.02
N ARG A 100 -0.47 8.52 38.87
CA ARG A 100 -1.03 7.25 38.44
C ARG A 100 -2.33 7.44 37.67
N ILE A 101 -3.28 8.20 38.23
CA ILE A 101 -4.58 8.49 37.59
C ILE A 101 -4.37 9.23 36.26
N SER A 102 -3.45 10.19 36.23
CA SER A 102 -3.09 10.92 35.01
C SER A 102 -2.48 9.98 33.95
N ASN A 103 -1.58 9.07 34.34
CA ASN A 103 -1.01 8.10 33.41
C ASN A 103 -2.06 7.10 32.89
N GLU A 104 -3.00 6.65 33.73
CA GLU A 104 -4.11 5.74 33.35
C GLU A 104 -5.01 6.39 32.28
N LEU A 105 -5.47 7.63 32.51
CA LEU A 105 -6.27 8.39 31.53
C LEU A 105 -5.53 8.61 30.21
N ASN A 106 -4.23 8.91 30.27
CA ASN A 106 -3.42 9.06 29.08
C ASN A 106 -3.28 7.74 28.31
N ILE A 107 -3.07 6.62 28.99
CA ILE A 107 -2.99 5.29 28.37
C ILE A 107 -4.29 4.95 27.63
N GLU A 108 -5.44 5.17 28.27
CA GLU A 108 -6.75 4.92 27.66
C GLU A 108 -6.97 5.79 26.40
N ARG A 109 -6.72 7.10 26.52
CA ARG A 109 -6.84 8.04 25.40
C ARG A 109 -5.96 7.66 24.22
N PHE A 110 -4.72 7.24 24.49
CA PHE A 110 -3.80 6.80 23.43
C PHE A 110 -4.24 5.48 22.79
N ALA A 111 -4.73 4.52 23.58
CA ALA A 111 -5.27 3.27 23.06
C ALA A 111 -6.49 3.49 22.15
N GLU A 112 -7.38 4.41 22.53
CA GLU A 112 -8.52 4.82 21.72
C GLU A 112 -8.08 5.52 20.43
N GLN A 113 -7.14 6.46 20.53
CA GLN A 113 -6.56 7.14 19.36
C GLN A 113 -5.94 6.16 18.36
N ILE A 114 -5.12 5.22 18.84
CA ILE A 114 -4.50 4.20 18.00
C ILE A 114 -5.57 3.34 17.32
N THR A 115 -6.61 2.93 18.05
CA THR A 115 -7.74 2.16 17.49
C THR A 115 -8.48 2.95 16.41
N ASN A 116 -8.71 4.24 16.62
CA ASN A 116 -9.34 5.12 15.64
C ASN A 116 -8.46 5.34 14.40
N MET A 117 -7.14 5.43 14.56
CA MET A 117 -6.18 5.49 13.44
C MET A 117 -6.18 4.19 12.63
N PHE A 118 -6.22 3.03 13.28
CA PHE A 118 -6.38 1.73 12.59
C PHE A 118 -7.67 1.69 11.76
N ARG A 119 -8.80 2.12 12.32
CA ARG A 119 -10.08 2.20 11.61
C ARG A 119 -10.02 3.19 10.43
N ALA A 120 -9.33 4.32 10.60
CA ALA A 120 -9.16 5.30 9.52
C ALA A 120 -8.32 4.74 8.36
N ALA A 121 -7.18 4.12 8.67
CA ALA A 121 -6.32 3.46 7.68
C ALA A 121 -7.08 2.34 6.96
N GLN A 122 -7.85 1.52 7.68
CA GLN A 122 -8.67 0.47 7.10
C GLN A 122 -9.74 1.01 6.14
N ARG A 123 -10.45 2.10 6.50
CA ARG A 123 -11.41 2.75 5.60
C ARG A 123 -10.74 3.28 4.33
N LYS A 124 -9.55 3.87 4.45
CA LYS A 124 -8.75 4.33 3.29
C LYS A 124 -8.34 3.18 2.38
N ILE A 125 -7.86 2.06 2.95
CA ILE A 125 -7.53 0.84 2.20
C ILE A 125 -8.75 0.30 1.43
N LYS A 126 -9.94 0.28 2.05
CA LYS A 126 -11.18 -0.14 1.39
C LYS A 126 -11.60 0.82 0.27
N LYS A 127 -11.32 2.12 0.42
CA LYS A 127 -11.60 3.14 -0.61
C LYS A 127 -10.74 2.95 -1.86
N ILE A 128 -9.49 2.48 -1.71
CA ILE A 128 -8.62 2.14 -2.85
C ILE A 128 -9.29 1.11 -3.76
N GLU A 129 -9.92 0.08 -3.19
CA GLU A 129 -10.64 -0.94 -3.97
C GLU A 129 -11.79 -0.34 -4.79
N GLN A 130 -12.56 0.56 -4.18
CA GLN A 130 -13.70 1.21 -4.83
C GLN A 130 -13.26 2.12 -5.98
N GLU A 131 -12.20 2.91 -5.78
CA GLU A 131 -11.63 3.79 -6.81
C GLU A 131 -10.93 2.98 -7.91
N SER A 132 -10.26 1.89 -7.56
CA SER A 132 -9.63 0.95 -8.48
C SER A 132 -10.66 0.28 -9.40
N ASN A 133 -11.80 -0.15 -8.85
CA ASN A 133 -12.88 -0.81 -9.61
C ASN A 133 -13.73 0.17 -10.45
N ARG A 134 -13.78 1.46 -10.09
CA ARG A 134 -14.51 2.49 -10.86
C ARG A 134 -13.87 2.75 -12.22
N ASN A 135 -12.55 2.63 -12.30
CA ASN A 135 -11.79 2.91 -13.51
C ASN A 135 -11.75 1.68 -14.43
N LYS A 136 -12.88 1.37 -15.07
CA LYS A 136 -13.04 0.20 -15.95
C LYS A 136 -12.18 0.26 -17.23
N ASP A 137 -11.68 1.43 -17.60
CA ASP A 137 -10.94 1.65 -18.85
C ASP A 137 -9.56 0.99 -18.87
N VAL A 138 -9.01 0.58 -17.72
CA VAL A 138 -7.71 -0.12 -17.65
C VAL A 138 -7.83 -1.33 -16.72
N LYS A 139 -8.07 -2.51 -17.29
CA LYS A 139 -8.10 -3.80 -16.54
C LYS A 139 -6.84 -4.00 -15.68
N GLN A 140 -5.69 -3.51 -16.14
CA GLN A 140 -4.43 -3.55 -15.39
C GLN A 140 -4.42 -2.65 -14.14
N SER A 141 -5.10 -1.50 -14.17
CA SER A 141 -5.20 -0.60 -13.00
C SER A 141 -6.02 -1.23 -11.88
N ALA A 142 -7.08 -1.97 -12.23
CA ALA A 142 -7.90 -2.69 -11.25
C ALA A 142 -7.10 -3.79 -10.52
N ALA A 143 -6.32 -4.56 -11.27
CA ALA A 143 -5.44 -5.61 -10.74
C ALA A 143 -4.32 -5.01 -9.86
N PHE A 144 -3.69 -3.93 -10.33
CA PHE A 144 -2.63 -3.26 -9.59
C PHE A 144 -3.14 -2.65 -8.28
N GLY A 145 -4.31 -1.99 -8.27
CA GLY A 145 -4.92 -1.46 -7.05
C GLY A 145 -5.25 -2.56 -6.03
N ARG A 146 -5.72 -3.73 -6.48
CA ARG A 146 -5.95 -4.90 -5.58
C ARG A 146 -4.67 -5.46 -4.98
N ASN A 147 -3.58 -5.50 -5.74
CA ASN A 147 -2.28 -5.95 -5.24
C ASN A 147 -1.74 -4.99 -4.17
N ILE A 148 -1.86 -3.68 -4.40
CA ILE A 148 -1.41 -2.66 -3.45
C ILE A 148 -2.28 -2.63 -2.19
N GLN A 149 -3.61 -2.69 -2.34
CA GLN A 149 -4.56 -2.82 -1.22
C GLN A 149 -4.14 -3.96 -0.28
N MET A 150 -3.72 -5.07 -0.86
CA MET A 150 -3.25 -6.22 -0.13
C MET A 150 -1.91 -6.06 0.56
N GLY A 151 -0.93 -5.46 -0.13
CA GLY A 151 0.34 -5.10 0.50
C GLY A 151 0.13 -4.19 1.71
N LEU A 152 -0.75 -3.20 1.57
CA LEU A 152 -1.13 -2.29 2.66
C LEU A 152 -1.88 -3.00 3.78
N ALA A 153 -2.83 -3.87 3.46
CA ALA A 153 -3.58 -4.65 4.45
C ALA A 153 -2.66 -5.57 5.26
N ALA A 154 -1.71 -6.25 4.62
CA ALA A 154 -0.70 -7.08 5.28
C ALA A 154 0.22 -6.24 6.19
N LYS A 155 0.67 -5.07 5.71
CA LYS A 155 1.47 -4.14 6.51
C LYS A 155 0.70 -3.63 7.73
N LEU A 156 -0.57 -3.26 7.58
CA LEU A 156 -1.44 -2.81 8.68
C LEU A 156 -1.72 -3.95 9.67
N GLN A 157 -1.87 -5.18 9.19
CA GLN A 157 -2.06 -6.38 10.01
C GLN A 157 -0.82 -6.67 10.88
N ASP A 158 0.39 -6.54 10.34
CA ASP A 158 1.63 -6.68 11.10
C ASP A 158 1.72 -5.65 12.24
N VAL A 159 1.42 -4.37 11.94
CA VAL A 159 1.39 -3.31 12.97
C VAL A 159 0.32 -3.56 14.03
N SER A 160 -0.86 -4.04 13.64
CA SER A 160 -1.92 -4.45 14.58
C SER A 160 -1.47 -5.61 15.48
N GLY A 161 -0.72 -6.57 14.91
CA GLY A 161 -0.10 -7.65 15.66
C GLY A 161 0.90 -7.16 16.71
N ILE A 162 1.73 -6.17 16.37
CA ILE A 162 2.68 -5.55 17.31
C ILE A 162 1.92 -4.86 18.46
N PHE A 163 0.90 -4.05 18.16
CA PHE A 163 0.13 -3.36 19.20
C PHE A 163 -0.57 -4.34 20.15
N ARG A 164 -1.20 -5.40 19.63
CA ARG A 164 -1.84 -6.41 20.47
C ARG A 164 -0.84 -7.12 21.37
N LYS A 165 0.32 -7.50 20.84
CA LYS A 165 1.39 -8.10 21.65
C LYS A 165 1.83 -7.15 22.76
N ALA A 166 1.97 -5.85 22.47
CA ALA A 166 2.30 -4.83 23.47
C ALA A 166 1.21 -4.71 24.55
N GLN A 167 -0.07 -4.69 24.17
CA GLN A 167 -1.21 -4.66 25.09
C GLN A 167 -1.33 -5.94 25.93
N SER A 168 -1.19 -7.13 25.33
CA SER A 168 -1.20 -8.41 26.05
C SER A 168 -0.02 -8.54 27.01
N ALA A 169 1.17 -8.09 26.62
CA ALA A 169 2.34 -8.08 27.49
C ALA A 169 2.14 -7.15 28.70
N TYR A 170 1.51 -5.99 28.48
CA TYR A 170 1.15 -5.06 29.55
C TYR A 170 0.12 -5.67 30.51
N LEU A 171 -0.97 -6.25 29.98
CA LEU A 171 -2.01 -6.92 30.75
C LEU A 171 -1.46 -8.09 31.60
N ASN A 172 -0.55 -8.90 31.04
CA ASN A 172 0.09 -9.99 31.77
C ASN A 172 0.96 -9.48 32.93
N LYS A 173 1.64 -8.35 32.77
CA LYS A 173 2.42 -7.73 33.86
C LYS A 173 1.52 -7.16 34.95
N LEU A 174 0.35 -6.62 34.59
CA LEU A 174 -0.62 -6.10 35.54
C LEU A 174 -1.22 -7.22 36.40
N ARG A 175 -1.64 -8.33 35.76
CA ARG A 175 -2.15 -9.54 36.45
C ARG A 175 -1.09 -10.26 37.28
N GLY A 176 0.14 -10.37 36.78
CA GLY A 176 1.24 -11.01 37.53
C GLY A 176 1.65 -10.27 38.81
N ARG A 177 1.37 -8.96 38.88
CA ARG A 177 1.56 -8.18 40.11
C ARG A 177 0.42 -8.40 41.11
N GLU A 178 -0.80 -8.58 40.61
CA GLU A 178 -2.01 -8.83 41.40
C GLU A 178 -1.93 -10.18 42.14
N THR A 179 -1.59 -11.26 41.44
CA THR A 179 -1.45 -12.59 42.04
C THR A 179 -0.40 -12.58 43.14
N ARG A 180 0.75 -11.93 42.91
CA ARG A 180 1.80 -11.79 43.94
C ARG A 180 1.37 -10.94 45.13
N SER A 181 0.57 -9.88 44.93
CA SER A 181 0.03 -9.10 46.04
C SER A 181 -1.04 -9.85 46.82
N LYS A 182 -1.86 -10.65 46.15
CA LYS A 182 -2.92 -11.47 46.75
C LYS A 182 -2.32 -12.62 47.55
N ASP A 183 -1.32 -13.33 47.01
CA ASP A 183 -0.62 -14.43 47.70
C ASP A 183 0.15 -13.94 48.92
N MET A 184 0.81 -12.78 48.85
CA MET A 184 1.51 -12.19 50.01
C MET A 184 0.54 -11.82 51.13
N PHE A 185 -0.68 -11.40 50.78
CA PHE A 185 -1.73 -11.09 51.76
C PHE A 185 -2.38 -12.36 52.34
N GLN A 186 -2.71 -13.33 51.48
CA GLN A 186 -3.31 -14.60 51.90
C GLN A 186 -2.35 -15.43 52.76
N SER A 187 -1.04 -15.32 52.55
CA SER A 187 0.00 -15.90 53.42
C SER A 187 0.24 -15.11 54.71
N SER A 188 -0.19 -13.85 54.79
CA SER A 188 -0.07 -13.00 55.99
C SER A 188 -1.27 -13.11 56.93
N ILE A 189 -2.36 -13.71 56.48
CA ILE A 189 -3.45 -14.18 57.35
C ILE A 189 -3.03 -15.56 57.86
N PRO A 190 -2.77 -15.74 59.16
CA PRO A 190 -2.51 -17.06 59.70
C PRO A 190 -3.81 -17.86 59.65
N THR A 191 -4.02 -18.65 58.60
CA THR A 191 -4.96 -19.77 58.67
C THR A 191 -4.33 -20.79 59.61
N ARG A 192 -4.81 -20.84 60.86
CA ARG A 192 -4.42 -21.83 61.86
C ARG A 192 -4.89 -23.20 61.36
N ASP A 193 -4.03 -23.86 60.59
CA ASP A 193 -4.20 -25.26 60.21
C ASP A 193 -3.59 -26.15 61.30
N GLY A 194 -4.42 -26.99 61.90
CA GLY A 194 -4.00 -28.11 62.75
C GLY A 194 -4.00 -27.90 64.27
N SER A 195 -5.18 -27.95 64.90
CA SER A 195 -5.37 -28.59 66.22
C SER A 195 -6.86 -28.78 66.50
N GLU A 196 -7.34 -30.03 66.50
CA GLU A 196 -8.74 -30.45 66.64
C GLU A 196 -9.33 -30.31 68.06
N ASP A 197 -8.79 -29.44 68.92
CA ASP A 197 -9.29 -29.26 70.29
C ASP A 197 -9.31 -27.77 70.66
N ALA A 198 -10.39 -27.07 70.34
CA ALA A 198 -10.74 -25.80 70.96
C ALA A 198 -12.24 -25.54 70.81
N ASP A 199 -12.89 -25.33 71.95
CA ASP A 199 -14.33 -25.23 72.15
C ASP A 199 -15.05 -24.23 71.19
N GLU A 200 -16.26 -24.61 70.77
CA GLU A 200 -17.11 -23.93 69.77
C GLU A 200 -17.69 -22.57 70.19
N GLU A 201 -17.29 -21.96 71.31
CA GLU A 201 -17.97 -20.77 71.86
C GLU A 201 -17.24 -19.41 71.75
N ASP A 202 -16.08 -19.33 71.11
CA ASP A 202 -15.37 -18.02 70.99
C ASP A 202 -14.77 -17.78 69.59
N LEU A 203 -15.52 -18.17 68.55
CA LEU A 203 -15.14 -18.01 67.15
C LEU A 203 -15.60 -16.68 66.53
N ASP A 204 -15.76 -15.63 67.33
CA ASP A 204 -15.83 -14.27 66.82
C ASP A 204 -14.39 -13.73 66.75
N ALA A 205 -13.62 -14.23 65.78
CA ALA A 205 -12.36 -13.63 65.38
C ALA A 205 -12.67 -12.28 64.71
N VAL A 206 -13.03 -11.30 65.55
CA VAL A 206 -13.28 -9.91 65.18
C VAL A 206 -12.01 -9.41 64.51
N PHE A 207 -12.05 -9.32 63.17
CA PHE A 207 -11.04 -8.59 62.41
C PHE A 207 -10.87 -7.22 63.09
N THR A 208 -9.64 -6.87 63.45
CA THR A 208 -9.38 -5.54 64.03
C THR A 208 -9.87 -4.47 63.06
N ASP A 209 -10.40 -3.34 63.52
CA ASP A 209 -10.84 -2.24 62.65
C ASP A 209 -9.75 -1.85 61.61
N ALA A 210 -8.48 -1.98 62.00
CA ALA A 210 -7.32 -1.82 61.12
C ALA A 210 -7.21 -2.88 60.01
N GLN A 211 -7.51 -4.16 60.31
CA GLN A 211 -7.60 -5.22 59.30
C GLN A 211 -8.79 -4.99 58.37
N MET A 212 -9.96 -4.60 58.88
CA MET A 212 -11.14 -4.35 58.05
C MET A 212 -10.95 -3.11 57.14
N ALA A 213 -10.30 -2.05 57.62
CA ALA A 213 -9.91 -0.91 56.80
C ALA A 213 -8.88 -1.29 55.70
N THR A 214 -7.96 -2.21 56.01
CA THR A 214 -6.99 -2.73 55.04
C THR A 214 -7.68 -3.57 53.96
N VAL A 215 -8.64 -4.41 54.33
CA VAL A 215 -9.45 -5.19 53.40
C VAL A 215 -10.26 -4.28 52.47
N GLN A 216 -10.96 -3.27 53.01
CA GLN A 216 -11.72 -2.32 52.18
C GLN A 216 -10.83 -1.51 51.22
N ASN A 217 -9.65 -1.06 51.64
CA ASN A 217 -8.72 -0.35 50.77
C ASN A 217 -8.16 -1.24 49.66
N ASN A 218 -7.87 -2.51 49.96
CA ASN A 218 -7.43 -3.49 48.97
C ASN A 218 -8.56 -3.82 47.97
N GLU A 219 -9.79 -3.99 48.44
CA GLU A 219 -10.93 -4.30 47.58
C GLU A 219 -11.24 -3.15 46.61
N ARG A 220 -11.12 -1.90 47.05
CA ARG A 220 -11.19 -0.72 46.17
C ARG A 220 -10.08 -0.72 45.13
N ALA A 221 -8.84 -1.00 45.55
CA ALA A 221 -7.70 -1.06 44.63
C ALA A 221 -7.82 -2.18 43.59
N ILE A 222 -8.39 -3.33 43.97
CA ILE A 222 -8.68 -4.45 43.06
C ILE A 222 -9.76 -4.05 42.06
N SER A 223 -10.86 -3.45 42.52
CA SER A 223 -11.96 -3.01 41.65
C SER A 223 -11.52 -1.97 40.61
N GLU A 224 -10.68 -1.01 40.99
CA GLU A 224 -10.09 -0.03 40.07
C GLU A 224 -9.21 -0.70 39.00
N ARG A 225 -8.42 -1.71 39.41
CA ARG A 225 -7.58 -2.49 38.49
C ARG A 225 -8.38 -3.37 37.53
N GLU A 226 -9.48 -3.96 37.98
CA GLU A 226 -10.37 -4.73 37.09
C GLU A 226 -10.96 -3.85 36.00
N LYS A 227 -11.32 -2.60 36.32
CA LYS A 227 -11.78 -1.63 35.31
C LYS A 227 -10.70 -1.33 34.28
N GLU A 228 -9.45 -1.10 34.73
CA GLU A 228 -8.32 -0.88 33.83
C GLU A 228 -8.09 -2.08 32.89
N ILE A 229 -8.10 -3.29 33.44
CA ILE A 229 -7.98 -4.54 32.66
C ILE A 229 -9.09 -4.65 31.63
N ASN A 230 -10.33 -4.33 32.00
CA ASN A 230 -11.48 -4.37 31.09
C ASN A 230 -11.34 -3.38 29.93
N GLU A 231 -10.85 -2.16 30.16
CA GLU A 231 -10.61 -1.19 29.08
C GLU A 231 -9.50 -1.64 28.12
N ILE A 232 -8.42 -2.25 28.63
CA ILE A 232 -7.38 -2.85 27.78
C ILE A 232 -7.96 -3.98 26.92
N VAL A 233 -8.76 -4.87 27.53
CA VAL A 233 -9.41 -5.98 26.82
C VAL A 233 -10.36 -5.47 25.75
N LYS A 234 -11.12 -4.41 26.03
CA LYS A 234 -12.00 -3.75 25.06
C LYS A 234 -11.22 -3.14 23.89
N SER A 235 -10.06 -2.53 24.13
CA SER A 235 -9.15 -2.07 23.05
C SER A 235 -8.66 -3.24 22.19
N ILE A 236 -8.26 -4.36 22.80
CA ILE A 236 -7.85 -5.58 22.09
C ILE A 236 -9.01 -6.15 21.24
N ASN A 237 -10.22 -6.22 21.81
CA ASN A 237 -11.41 -6.71 21.13
C ASN A 237 -11.85 -5.78 19.99
N GLY A 238 -11.77 -4.46 20.17
CA GLY A 238 -12.04 -3.49 19.11
C GLY A 238 -11.10 -3.64 17.91
N LEU A 239 -9.85 -4.05 18.15
CA LEU A 239 -8.96 -4.43 17.06
C LEU A 239 -9.29 -5.79 16.47
N ALA A 240 -9.80 -6.76 17.25
CA ALA A 240 -10.11 -8.12 16.79
C ALA A 240 -10.98 -8.11 15.54
N GLU A 241 -11.99 -7.24 15.53
CA GLU A 241 -12.84 -6.95 14.38
C GLU A 241 -12.04 -6.47 13.16
N ILE A 242 -11.24 -5.42 13.31
CA ILE A 242 -10.41 -4.86 12.23
C ILE A 242 -9.49 -5.92 11.64
N PHE A 243 -8.86 -6.74 12.48
CA PHE A 243 -7.97 -7.81 12.03
C PHE A 243 -8.71 -8.90 11.27
N LYS A 244 -9.91 -9.28 11.70
CA LYS A 244 -10.72 -10.25 10.96
C LYS A 244 -11.02 -9.74 9.55
N GLU A 245 -11.37 -8.46 9.42
CA GLU A 245 -11.64 -7.82 8.13
C GLU A 245 -10.39 -7.66 7.25
N LEU A 246 -9.24 -7.31 7.84
CA LEU A 246 -7.97 -7.26 7.12
C LEU A 246 -7.51 -8.66 6.70
N GLN A 247 -7.73 -9.67 7.55
CA GLN A 247 -7.38 -11.04 7.28
C GLN A 247 -8.22 -11.62 6.13
N THR A 248 -9.52 -11.35 6.07
CA THR A 248 -10.34 -11.74 4.91
C THR A 248 -9.82 -11.11 3.62
N MET A 249 -9.42 -9.83 3.67
CA MET A 249 -8.85 -9.12 2.51
C MET A 249 -7.50 -9.71 2.05
N VAL A 250 -6.73 -10.28 2.98
CA VAL A 250 -5.43 -10.91 2.67
C VAL A 250 -5.57 -12.37 2.22
N ILE A 251 -6.54 -13.12 2.76
CA ILE A 251 -6.78 -14.54 2.46
C ILE A 251 -7.44 -14.74 1.09
N ASP A 252 -8.40 -13.90 0.71
CA ASP A 252 -9.22 -14.05 -0.51
C ASP A 252 -8.41 -14.03 -1.83
N GLN A 253 -7.12 -13.74 -1.78
CA GLN A 253 -6.27 -13.58 -2.96
C GLN A 253 -5.19 -14.69 -3.06
N GLY A 254 -5.25 -15.75 -2.24
CA GLY A 254 -4.34 -16.90 -2.32
C GLY A 254 -2.91 -16.60 -1.81
N THR A 255 -2.06 -17.63 -1.75
CA THR A 255 -0.65 -17.49 -1.29
C THR A 255 0.11 -16.48 -2.15
N VAL A 256 0.99 -15.68 -1.55
CA VAL A 256 1.79 -14.64 -2.25
C VAL A 256 2.53 -15.20 -3.48
N LEU A 257 2.88 -16.50 -3.47
CA LEU A 257 3.53 -17.19 -4.59
C LEU A 257 2.63 -17.34 -5.81
N ASP A 258 1.36 -17.71 -5.62
CA ASP A 258 0.41 -17.99 -6.71
C ASP A 258 0.20 -16.75 -7.62
N ARG A 259 0.39 -15.55 -7.06
CA ARG A 259 0.19 -14.29 -7.78
C ARG A 259 1.36 -13.89 -8.66
N ILE A 260 2.59 -14.21 -8.28
CA ILE A 260 3.76 -13.92 -9.12
C ILE A 260 3.70 -14.85 -10.34
N ASP A 261 3.45 -16.13 -10.10
CA ASP A 261 3.37 -17.14 -11.16
C ASP A 261 2.18 -16.84 -12.09
N TYR A 262 0.99 -16.54 -11.55
CA TYR A 262 -0.18 -16.15 -12.35
C TYR A 262 0.05 -14.88 -13.18
N ASN A 263 0.62 -13.82 -12.59
CA ASN A 263 0.85 -12.58 -13.35
C ASN A 263 1.95 -12.75 -14.41
N ILE A 264 2.97 -13.56 -14.16
CA ILE A 264 4.00 -13.91 -15.15
C ILE A 264 3.38 -14.75 -16.27
N GLU A 265 2.54 -15.73 -15.94
CA GLU A 265 1.82 -16.55 -16.91
C GLU A 265 0.92 -15.69 -17.80
N GLN A 266 0.12 -14.78 -17.21
CA GLN A 266 -0.69 -13.82 -17.96
C GLN A 266 0.15 -12.90 -18.85
N THR A 267 1.31 -12.46 -18.36
CA THR A 267 2.26 -11.67 -19.18
C THR A 267 2.78 -12.49 -20.36
N GLY A 268 3.07 -13.78 -20.15
CA GLY A 268 3.44 -14.71 -21.20
C GLY A 268 2.35 -14.83 -22.28
N VAL A 269 1.09 -14.99 -21.87
CA VAL A 269 -0.07 -15.04 -22.78
C VAL A 269 -0.19 -13.74 -23.60
N TYR A 270 -0.12 -12.57 -22.95
CA TYR A 270 -0.18 -11.29 -23.65
C TYR A 270 1.01 -11.07 -24.60
N MET A 271 2.20 -11.56 -24.25
CA MET A 271 3.37 -11.44 -25.12
C MET A 271 3.24 -12.31 -26.37
N GLU A 272 2.65 -13.50 -26.24
CA GLU A 272 2.36 -14.37 -27.38
C GLU A 272 1.32 -13.73 -28.32
N GLU A 273 0.24 -13.18 -27.77
CA GLU A 273 -0.76 -12.44 -28.55
C GLU A 273 -0.15 -11.21 -29.26
N ALA A 274 0.69 -10.44 -28.56
CA ALA A 274 1.39 -9.30 -29.12
C ALA A 274 2.34 -9.73 -30.26
N HIS A 275 3.03 -10.86 -30.10
CA HIS A 275 3.88 -11.42 -31.14
C HIS A 275 3.07 -11.79 -32.40
N VAL A 276 1.90 -12.41 -32.25
CA VAL A 276 1.00 -12.71 -33.38
C VAL A 276 0.54 -11.44 -34.09
N GLN A 277 0.17 -10.39 -33.34
CA GLN A 277 -0.24 -9.10 -33.90
C GLN A 277 0.90 -8.41 -34.65
N LEU A 278 2.11 -8.42 -34.11
CA LEU A 278 3.30 -7.89 -34.79
C LEU A 278 3.61 -8.65 -36.08
N GLN A 279 3.47 -9.98 -36.07
CA GLN A 279 3.68 -10.80 -37.25
C GLN A 279 2.64 -10.53 -38.34
N GLN A 280 1.36 -10.35 -37.96
CA GLN A 280 0.33 -9.90 -38.89
C GLN A 280 0.63 -8.50 -39.44
N GLY A 281 1.02 -7.56 -38.59
CA GLY A 281 1.42 -6.20 -38.98
C GLY A 281 2.58 -6.21 -40.00
N ALA A 282 3.59 -7.06 -39.79
CA ALA A 282 4.69 -7.23 -40.73
C ALA A 282 4.22 -7.75 -42.09
N LYS A 283 3.35 -8.77 -42.10
CA LYS A 283 2.72 -9.28 -43.34
C LYS A 283 1.89 -8.22 -44.06
N TYR A 284 1.19 -7.36 -43.33
CA TYR A 284 0.46 -6.24 -43.92
C TYR A 284 1.40 -5.21 -44.55
N GLN A 285 2.48 -4.82 -43.86
CA GLN A 285 3.49 -3.88 -44.40
C GLN A 285 4.14 -4.37 -45.69
N GLU A 286 4.45 -5.67 -45.79
CA GLU A 286 5.03 -6.25 -47.00
C GLU A 286 4.09 -6.12 -48.21
N LYS A 287 2.79 -6.41 -48.00
CA LYS A 287 1.76 -6.30 -49.03
C LYS A 287 1.44 -4.86 -49.43
N THR A 288 1.62 -3.90 -48.51
CA THR A 288 1.39 -2.47 -48.81
C THR A 288 2.29 -1.96 -49.92
N LYS A 289 3.55 -2.41 -49.99
CA LYS A 289 4.49 -2.01 -51.06
C LYS A 289 4.02 -2.46 -52.45
N ALA A 290 3.53 -3.71 -52.55
CA ALA A 290 2.98 -4.25 -53.78
C ALA A 290 1.70 -3.50 -54.22
N LYS A 291 0.79 -3.23 -53.27
CA LYS A 291 -0.43 -2.46 -53.55
C LYS A 291 -0.14 -1.03 -54.01
N LEU A 292 0.84 -0.36 -53.41
CA LEU A 292 1.23 1.00 -53.78
C LEU A 292 1.78 1.05 -55.21
N CYS A 293 2.55 0.04 -55.63
CA CYS A 293 3.03 -0.08 -57.00
C CYS A 293 1.89 -0.28 -58.01
N ILE A 294 0.90 -1.11 -57.68
CA ILE A 294 -0.29 -1.33 -58.52
C ILE A 294 -1.11 -0.05 -58.67
N ILE A 295 -1.33 0.69 -57.57
CA ILE A 295 -2.05 1.98 -57.59
C ILE A 295 -1.31 3.00 -58.45
N LEU A 296 0.02 3.10 -58.32
CA LEU A 296 0.85 4.00 -59.12
C LEU A 296 0.76 3.66 -60.62
N LEU A 297 0.82 2.37 -60.96
CA LEU A 297 0.72 1.91 -62.35
C LEU A 297 -0.68 2.23 -62.95
N ALA A 298 -1.75 2.00 -62.19
CA ALA A 298 -3.11 2.35 -62.61
C ALA A 298 -3.28 3.86 -62.86
N LEU A 299 -2.65 4.71 -62.03
CA LEU A 299 -2.68 6.17 -62.17
C LEU A 299 -1.96 6.62 -63.46
N ILE A 300 -0.81 6.01 -63.78
CA ILE A 300 -0.09 6.28 -65.04
C ILE A 300 -0.96 5.90 -66.26
N VAL A 301 -1.59 4.72 -66.25
CA VAL A 301 -2.46 4.28 -67.35
C VAL A 301 -3.64 5.24 -67.52
N PHE A 302 -4.26 5.69 -66.43
CA PHE A 302 -5.36 6.66 -66.46
C PHE A 302 -4.93 7.98 -67.12
N ILE A 303 -3.77 8.53 -66.75
CA ILE A 303 -3.22 9.75 -67.36
C ILE A 303 -3.01 9.56 -68.87
N LEU A 304 -2.46 8.42 -69.30
CA LEU A 304 -2.25 8.14 -70.72
C LEU A 304 -3.56 8.09 -71.51
N VAL A 305 -4.61 7.49 -70.95
CA VAL A 305 -5.94 7.43 -71.59
C VAL A 305 -6.53 8.83 -71.74
N VAL A 306 -6.44 9.68 -70.71
CA VAL A 306 -6.90 11.08 -70.76
C VAL A 306 -6.18 11.87 -71.84
N ILE A 307 -4.85 11.71 -71.96
CA ILE A 307 -4.05 12.38 -73.00
C ILE A 307 -4.47 11.93 -74.39
N ILE A 308 -4.68 10.63 -74.62
CA ILE A 308 -5.13 10.10 -75.91
C ILE A 308 -6.51 10.66 -76.26
N PHE A 309 -7.44 10.66 -75.31
CA PHE A 309 -8.79 11.18 -75.52
C PHE A 309 -8.76 12.67 -75.90
N TYR A 310 -8.00 13.47 -75.16
CA TYR A 310 -7.84 14.90 -75.44
C TYR A 310 -7.23 15.13 -76.83
N LYS A 311 -6.21 14.35 -77.21
CA LYS A 311 -5.57 14.45 -78.52
C LYS A 311 -6.49 14.03 -79.67
N VAL A 312 -7.33 13.00 -79.47
CA VAL A 312 -8.30 12.55 -80.48
C VAL A 312 -9.39 13.59 -80.68
N VAL A 313 -9.88 14.22 -79.61
CA VAL A 313 -10.85 15.32 -79.69
C VAL A 313 -10.27 16.54 -80.40
N GLN A 314 -9.02 16.92 -80.11
CA GLN A 314 -8.32 18.04 -80.78
C GLN A 314 -7.99 17.78 -82.25
N ARG A 315 -7.98 16.52 -82.71
CA ARG A 315 -7.70 16.15 -84.11
C ARG A 315 -8.94 16.09 -85.00
N LYS A 316 -10.14 16.10 -84.41
CA LYS A 316 -11.41 16.21 -85.13
C LYS A 316 -11.81 17.68 -85.24
#